data_AF-A0A1H6VKH5-F1
#
_entry.id   AF-A0A1H6VKH5-F1
#
_cell.length_a   1.000
_cell.length_b   1.000
_cell.length_c   1.000
_cell.angle_alpha   90.00
_cell.angle_beta   90.00
_cell.angle_gamma   90.00
#
_symmetry.space_group_name_H-M   'P 1'
#
loop_
_entity.id
_entity.type
_entity.pdbx_description
1 polymer ?
#
loop_
_entity_poly.entity_id
_entity_poly.type
_entity_poly.pdbx_seq_one_letter_code
_entity_poly.pdbx_strand_id
1 'polypeptide(L)'
;MNTGRITTFLLGPELCWLLTYGLALLLVAPNQPPTEAGNVRLESLAWYVLLAAIVLSFLPLYWSQSGFGWWMLRIGIAGLIGITSVATAFCAAIDYNDSRNSGVGTLWIMLVTFGVIFLFLGMIGAGLLIKFRTYALPVVKWAGIGLGVLAVLWMLINLIAKAK
;
A
#
# COMPACT_ATOMS: atom_id res chain seq x y z
N MET A 1 -31.02 -15.16 -5.74
CA MET A 1 -29.57 -15.00 -5.47
C MET A 1 -29.26 -13.51 -5.45
N ASN A 2 -28.95 -12.94 -4.29
CA ASN A 2 -28.71 -11.50 -4.15
C ASN A 2 -27.37 -11.10 -4.78
N THR A 3 -27.42 -10.38 -5.89
CA THR A 3 -26.30 -9.84 -6.65
C THR A 3 -25.29 -9.07 -5.79
N GLY A 4 -25.75 -8.45 -4.69
CA GLY A 4 -24.91 -7.72 -3.73
C GLY A 4 -23.90 -8.57 -2.96
N ARG A 5 -24.12 -9.88 -2.80
CA ARG A 5 -23.15 -10.76 -2.11
C ARG A 5 -21.94 -11.10 -2.99
N ILE A 6 -22.15 -11.27 -4.29
CA ILE A 6 -21.10 -11.66 -5.25
C ILE A 6 -20.15 -10.48 -5.51
N THR A 7 -20.67 -9.27 -5.70
CA THR A 7 -19.85 -8.06 -5.86
C THR A 7 -19.02 -7.76 -4.61
N THR A 8 -19.56 -7.98 -3.42
CA THR A 8 -18.81 -7.81 -2.15
C THR A 8 -17.69 -8.85 -1.97
N PHE A 9 -17.85 -10.04 -2.55
CA PHE A 9 -16.81 -11.06 -2.57
C PHE A 9 -15.73 -10.77 -3.61
N LEU A 10 -16.10 -10.30 -4.80
CA LEU A 10 -15.15 -10.01 -5.90
C LEU A 10 -14.39 -8.69 -5.72
N LEU A 11 -14.99 -7.67 -5.09
CA LEU A 11 -14.37 -6.35 -4.85
C LEU A 11 -13.71 -6.27 -3.45
N GLY A 12 -12.96 -7.31 -3.08
CA GLY A 12 -12.26 -7.41 -1.80
C GLY A 12 -10.79 -7.01 -1.84
N PRO A 13 -10.05 -7.12 -0.72
CA PRO A 13 -8.61 -6.86 -0.69
C PRO A 13 -7.83 -7.75 -1.66
N GLU A 14 -8.35 -8.94 -1.98
CA GLU A 14 -7.76 -9.87 -2.95
C GLU A 14 -7.63 -9.22 -4.32
N LEU A 15 -8.67 -8.51 -4.79
CA LEU A 15 -8.63 -7.82 -6.07
C LEU A 15 -7.61 -6.67 -6.05
N CYS A 16 -7.52 -5.93 -4.94
CA CYS A 16 -6.50 -4.88 -4.79
C CYS A 16 -5.09 -5.46 -4.91
N TRP A 17 -4.82 -6.60 -4.25
CA TRP A 17 -3.54 -7.27 -4.33
C TRP A 17 -3.26 -7.85 -5.71
N LEU A 18 -4.25 -8.46 -6.37
CA LEU A 18 -4.13 -8.95 -7.74
C LEU A 18 -3.82 -7.83 -8.74
N LEU A 19 -4.53 -6.71 -8.64
CA LEU A 19 -4.28 -5.53 -9.49
C LEU A 19 -2.91 -4.93 -9.22
N THR A 20 -2.49 -4.88 -7.96
CA THR A 20 -1.16 -4.34 -7.60
C THR A 20 -0.05 -5.27 -8.06
N TYR A 21 -0.25 -6.59 -8.00
CA TYR A 21 0.67 -7.55 -8.58
C TYR A 21 0.75 -7.41 -10.11
N GLY A 22 -0.39 -7.27 -10.79
CA GLY A 22 -0.42 -6.96 -12.23
C GLY A 22 0.32 -5.66 -12.56
N LEU A 23 0.13 -4.61 -11.75
CA LEU A 23 0.87 -3.36 -11.87
C LEU A 23 2.38 -3.57 -11.66
N ALA A 24 2.78 -4.36 -10.67
CA ALA A 24 4.19 -4.70 -10.45
C ALA A 24 4.79 -5.36 -11.69
N LEU A 25 4.10 -6.33 -12.30
CA LEU A 25 4.53 -6.98 -13.54
C LEU A 25 4.70 -5.98 -14.70
N LEU A 26 3.78 -5.02 -14.84
CA LEU A 26 3.88 -3.96 -15.85
C LEU A 26 5.04 -3.00 -15.57
N LEU A 27 5.36 -2.72 -14.31
CA LEU A 27 6.44 -1.83 -13.91
C LEU A 27 7.82 -2.47 -14.07
N VAL A 28 7.93 -3.79 -13.91
CA VAL A 28 9.20 -4.52 -14.10
C VAL A 28 9.48 -4.87 -15.56
N ALA A 29 8.45 -5.02 -16.40
CA ALA A 29 8.59 -5.40 -17.80
C ALA A 29 9.59 -4.54 -18.61
N PRO A 30 9.68 -3.20 -18.43
CA PRO A 30 10.64 -2.38 -19.16
C PRO A 30 12.10 -2.63 -18.79
N ASN A 31 12.40 -3.29 -17.67
CA ASN A 31 13.77 -3.64 -17.25
C ASN A 31 14.19 -5.03 -17.75
N GLN A 32 13.67 -5.47 -18.89
CA GLN A 32 14.02 -6.74 -19.52
C GLN A 32 14.55 -6.46 -20.94
N PRO A 33 15.86 -6.58 -21.19
CA PRO A 33 16.90 -7.12 -20.30
C PRO A 33 17.27 -6.19 -19.13
N PRO A 34 17.76 -6.73 -17.99
CA PRO A 34 18.13 -5.93 -16.82
C PRO A 34 19.22 -4.89 -17.12
N THR A 35 19.00 -3.67 -16.64
CA THR A 35 19.97 -2.57 -16.72
C THR A 35 20.25 -2.02 -15.33
N GLU A 36 21.44 -1.46 -15.11
CA GLU A 36 21.80 -0.90 -13.79
C GLU A 36 20.84 0.22 -13.35
N ALA A 37 20.52 1.16 -14.24
CA ALA A 37 19.58 2.23 -13.95
C ALA A 37 18.16 1.70 -13.67
N GLY A 38 17.74 0.67 -14.40
CA GLY A 38 16.45 0.03 -14.19
C GLY A 38 16.39 -0.74 -12.86
N ASN A 39 17.46 -1.43 -12.49
CA ASN A 39 17.56 -2.14 -11.20
C ASN A 39 17.40 -1.17 -10.02
N VAL A 40 18.18 -0.08 -9.98
CA VAL A 40 18.09 0.93 -8.92
C VAL A 40 16.69 1.55 -8.84
N ARG A 41 16.06 1.79 -10.01
CA ARG A 41 14.68 2.26 -10.07
C ARG A 41 13.71 1.24 -9.49
N LEU A 42 13.85 -0.04 -9.81
CA LEU A 42 12.99 -1.12 -9.31
C LEU A 42 13.12 -1.31 -7.80
N GLU A 43 14.33 -1.19 -7.23
CA GLU A 43 14.54 -1.23 -5.78
C GLU A 43 13.71 -0.17 -5.06
N SER A 44 13.69 1.05 -5.59
CA SER A 44 12.90 2.15 -5.03
C SER A 44 11.40 1.95 -5.24
N LEU A 45 10.99 1.58 -6.45
CA LEU A 45 9.59 1.37 -6.80
C LEU A 45 8.93 0.25 -5.99
N ALA A 46 9.68 -0.81 -5.67
CA ALA A 46 9.17 -1.94 -4.88
C ALA A 46 8.59 -1.46 -3.54
N TRP A 47 9.27 -0.54 -2.85
CA TRP A 47 8.79 0.03 -1.59
C TRP A 47 7.50 0.83 -1.75
N TYR A 48 7.46 1.74 -2.73
CA TYR A 48 6.29 2.60 -2.95
C TYR A 48 5.06 1.77 -3.35
N VAL A 49 5.24 0.80 -4.24
CA VAL A 49 4.16 -0.08 -4.71
C VAL A 49 3.67 -0.96 -3.56
N LEU A 50 4.57 -1.52 -2.76
CA LEU A 50 4.20 -2.35 -1.61
C LEU A 50 3.41 -1.55 -0.55
N LEU A 51 3.88 -0.37 -0.18
CA LEU A 51 3.20 0.48 0.80
C LEU A 51 1.83 0.95 0.29
N ALA A 52 1.75 1.32 -0.99
CA ALA A 52 0.47 1.67 -1.61
C ALA A 52 -0.50 0.47 -1.60
N ALA A 53 -0.04 -0.74 -1.92
CA ALA A 53 -0.85 -1.96 -1.89
C ALA A 53 -1.44 -2.22 -0.50
N ILE A 54 -0.61 -2.06 0.55
CA ILE A 54 -1.03 -2.24 1.93
C ILE A 54 -2.12 -1.24 2.29
N VAL A 55 -1.95 0.06 1.97
CA VAL A 55 -2.99 1.07 2.23
C VAL A 55 -4.29 0.74 1.48
N LEU A 56 -4.19 0.38 0.20
CA LEU A 56 -5.33 0.02 -0.63
C LEU A 56 -6.08 -1.22 -0.13
N SER A 57 -5.39 -2.14 0.57
CA SER A 57 -6.03 -3.33 1.14
C SER A 57 -7.11 -3.01 2.19
N PHE A 58 -7.06 -1.82 2.81
CA PHE A 58 -8.05 -1.36 3.78
C PHE A 58 -9.21 -0.60 3.14
N LEU A 59 -9.11 -0.18 1.87
CA LEU A 59 -10.15 0.57 1.18
C LEU A 59 -11.52 -0.15 1.17
N PRO A 60 -11.58 -1.48 0.99
CA PRO A 60 -12.86 -2.20 1.03
C PRO A 60 -13.61 -2.13 2.36
N LEU A 61 -12.94 -1.76 3.47
CA LEU A 61 -13.60 -1.58 4.76
C LEU A 61 -14.62 -0.43 4.76
N TYR A 62 -14.48 0.57 3.87
CA TYR A 62 -15.39 1.71 3.82
C TYR A 62 -16.77 1.37 3.22
N TRP A 63 -16.85 0.37 2.34
CA TRP A 63 -18.10 -0.10 1.73
C TRP A 63 -18.48 -1.51 2.18
N SER A 64 -17.79 -2.03 3.19
CA SER A 64 -18.05 -3.33 3.81
C SER A 64 -19.43 -3.36 4.47
N GLN A 65 -20.33 -4.19 3.94
CA GLN A 65 -21.61 -4.53 4.59
C GLN A 65 -21.51 -5.78 5.48
N SER A 66 -20.36 -6.46 5.47
CA SER A 66 -20.11 -7.71 6.19
C SER A 66 -19.48 -7.48 7.58
N GLY A 67 -19.42 -8.51 8.40
CA GLY A 67 -18.77 -8.43 9.72
C GLY A 67 -17.29 -8.02 9.64
N PHE A 68 -16.89 -7.09 10.51
CA PHE A 68 -15.52 -6.54 10.54
C PHE A 68 -14.43 -7.61 10.66
N GLY A 69 -14.63 -8.62 11.52
CA GLY A 69 -13.68 -9.71 11.71
C GLY A 69 -13.43 -10.53 10.44
N TRP A 70 -14.46 -10.72 9.61
CA TRP A 70 -14.32 -11.42 8.33
C TRP A 70 -13.46 -10.64 7.35
N TRP A 71 -13.62 -9.31 7.28
CA TRP A 71 -12.79 -8.46 6.44
C TRP A 71 -11.34 -8.38 6.93
N MET A 72 -11.11 -8.32 8.24
CA MET A 72 -9.76 -8.38 8.81
C MET A 72 -9.03 -9.67 8.43
N LEU A 73 -9.72 -10.82 8.48
CA LEU A 73 -9.14 -12.10 8.05
C LEU A 73 -8.74 -12.05 6.56
N ARG A 74 -9.63 -11.56 5.70
CA ARG A 74 -9.37 -11.42 4.26
C ARG A 74 -8.19 -10.50 3.97
N ILE A 75 -8.12 -9.33 4.64
CA ILE A 75 -7.00 -8.40 4.51
C ILE A 75 -5.69 -9.05 4.95
N GLY A 76 -5.70 -9.79 6.06
CA GLY A 76 -4.54 -10.53 6.53
C GLY A 76 -4.05 -11.55 5.50
N ILE A 77 -4.91 -12.48 5.09
CA ILE A 77 -4.53 -13.56 4.16
C ILE A 77 -4.11 -13.01 2.80
N ALA A 78 -4.94 -12.15 2.20
CA ALA A 78 -4.65 -11.54 0.90
C ALA A 78 -3.39 -10.67 0.97
N GLY A 79 -3.19 -9.97 2.09
CA GLY A 79 -2.00 -9.17 2.36
C GLY A 79 -0.72 -9.99 2.40
N LEU A 80 -0.69 -11.09 3.15
CA LEU A 80 0.49 -11.95 3.23
C LEU A 80 0.88 -12.51 1.86
N ILE A 81 -0.12 -13.01 1.11
CA ILE A 81 0.10 -13.54 -0.25
C ILE A 81 0.53 -12.41 -1.20
N GLY A 82 -0.12 -11.25 -1.13
CA GLY A 82 0.17 -10.13 -2.01
C GLY A 82 1.54 -9.50 -1.76
N ILE A 83 1.95 -9.32 -0.50
CA ILE A 83 3.27 -8.81 -0.10
C ILE A 83 4.36 -9.70 -0.70
N THR A 84 4.26 -11.01 -0.47
CA THR A 84 5.24 -11.98 -0.97
C THR A 84 5.27 -12.05 -2.49
N SER A 85 4.11 -11.95 -3.15
CA SER A 85 4.01 -11.96 -4.61
C SER A 85 4.62 -10.70 -5.24
N VAL A 86 4.28 -9.51 -4.74
CA VAL A 86 4.81 -8.23 -5.24
C VAL A 86 6.31 -8.14 -4.99
N ALA A 87 6.79 -8.49 -3.80
CA ALA A 87 8.22 -8.51 -3.49
C ALA A 87 8.99 -9.44 -4.43
N THR A 88 8.45 -10.65 -4.67
CA THR A 88 9.04 -11.60 -5.60
C THR A 88 9.08 -11.06 -7.03
N ALA A 89 8.01 -10.41 -7.52
CA ALA A 89 7.98 -9.85 -8.87
C ALA A 89 9.08 -8.79 -9.10
N PHE A 90 9.26 -7.87 -8.14
CA PHE A 90 10.31 -6.87 -8.24
C PHE A 90 11.70 -7.48 -8.13
N CYS A 91 11.95 -8.31 -7.11
CA CYS A 91 13.28 -8.89 -6.90
C CYS A 91 13.70 -9.84 -8.02
N ALA A 92 12.77 -10.60 -8.62
CA ALA A 92 13.07 -11.48 -9.74
C ALA A 92 13.46 -10.73 -11.03
N ALA A 93 13.10 -9.45 -11.14
CA ALA A 93 13.41 -8.61 -12.29
C ALA A 93 14.68 -7.77 -12.11
N ILE A 94 15.34 -7.87 -10.96
CA ILE A 94 16.59 -7.17 -10.65
C ILE A 94 17.74 -8.16 -10.81
N ASP A 95 18.68 -7.83 -11.69
CA ASP A 95 19.93 -8.58 -11.84
C ASP A 95 21.09 -7.65 -12.21
N TYR A 96 22.09 -7.58 -11.32
CA TYR A 96 23.28 -6.74 -11.52
C TYR A 96 24.44 -7.47 -12.20
N ASN A 97 24.36 -8.80 -12.38
CA ASN A 97 25.46 -9.63 -12.90
C ASN A 97 26.82 -9.47 -12.18
N ASP A 98 26.79 -9.06 -10.90
CA ASP A 98 27.96 -8.83 -10.06
C ASP A 98 27.62 -9.06 -8.56
N SER A 99 28.58 -8.90 -7.67
CA SER A 99 28.51 -9.02 -6.20
C SER A 99 27.29 -8.36 -5.55
N ARG A 100 26.78 -7.26 -6.14
CA ARG A 100 25.56 -6.55 -5.69
C ARG A 100 24.31 -7.41 -5.69
N ASN A 101 24.26 -8.49 -6.48
CA ASN A 101 23.11 -9.39 -6.54
C ASN A 101 22.82 -10.07 -5.18
N SER A 102 23.83 -10.19 -4.32
CA SER A 102 23.65 -10.64 -2.93
C SER A 102 22.67 -9.77 -2.13
N GLY A 103 22.59 -8.47 -2.44
CA GLY A 103 21.67 -7.53 -1.81
C GLY A 103 20.21 -7.68 -2.23
N VAL A 104 19.91 -8.31 -3.37
CA VAL A 104 18.54 -8.51 -3.86
C VAL A 104 17.77 -9.45 -2.93
N GLY A 105 18.43 -10.49 -2.41
CA GLY A 105 17.85 -11.37 -1.40
C GLY A 105 17.54 -10.63 -0.09
N THR A 106 18.43 -9.74 0.35
CA THR A 106 18.19 -8.89 1.52
C THR A 106 17.03 -7.94 1.29
N LEU A 107 16.93 -7.32 0.11
CA LEU A 107 15.80 -6.47 -0.25
C LEU A 107 14.47 -7.23 -0.18
N TRP A 108 14.41 -8.46 -0.69
CA TRP A 108 13.21 -9.28 -0.60
C TRP A 108 12.80 -9.54 0.87
N ILE A 109 13.77 -9.93 1.71
CA ILE A 109 13.53 -10.16 3.15
C ILE A 109 13.01 -8.89 3.81
N MET A 110 13.60 -7.73 3.51
CA MET A 110 13.17 -6.45 4.04
C MET A 110 11.74 -6.10 3.58
N LEU A 111 11.45 -6.19 2.29
CA LEU A 111 10.12 -5.92 1.75
C LEU A 111 9.06 -6.80 2.41
N VAL A 112 9.31 -8.10 2.55
CA VAL A 112 8.37 -9.02 3.20
C VAL A 112 8.23 -8.70 4.69
N THR A 113 9.33 -8.59 5.42
CA THR A 113 9.30 -8.35 6.88
C THR A 113 8.60 -7.04 7.22
N PHE A 114 9.01 -5.94 6.59
CA PHE A 114 8.40 -4.63 6.84
C PHE A 114 6.97 -4.56 6.29
N GLY A 115 6.70 -5.16 5.14
CA GLY A 115 5.34 -5.25 4.60
C GLY A 115 4.37 -5.95 5.55
N VAL A 116 4.79 -7.07 6.13
CA VAL A 116 4.00 -7.82 7.12
C VAL A 116 3.78 -6.97 8.38
N ILE A 117 4.83 -6.33 8.90
CA ILE A 117 4.72 -5.43 10.05
C ILE A 117 3.71 -4.31 9.77
N PHE A 118 3.82 -3.62 8.64
CA PHE A 118 2.90 -2.53 8.28
C PHE A 118 1.47 -3.01 8.06
N LEU A 119 1.27 -4.20 7.49
CA LEU A 119 -0.05 -4.81 7.37
C LEU A 119 -0.69 -5.01 8.75
N PHE A 120 0.03 -5.64 9.68
CA PHE A 120 -0.48 -5.86 11.04
C PHE A 120 -0.72 -4.56 11.81
N LEU A 121 0.18 -3.58 11.70
CA LEU A 121 -0.02 -2.25 12.27
C LEU A 121 -1.27 -1.58 11.69
N GLY A 122 -1.49 -1.70 10.38
CA GLY A 122 -2.69 -1.21 9.70
C GLY A 122 -3.96 -1.91 10.21
N MET A 123 -3.92 -3.24 10.41
CA MET A 123 -5.04 -4.01 10.96
C MET A 123 -5.37 -3.60 12.40
N ILE A 124 -4.36 -3.43 13.25
CA ILE A 124 -4.52 -2.92 14.61
C ILE A 124 -5.12 -1.52 14.56
N GLY A 125 -4.57 -0.63 13.73
CA GLY A 125 -5.06 0.74 13.54
C GLY A 125 -6.51 0.79 13.08
N ALA A 126 -6.90 -0.04 12.10
CA ALA A 126 -8.27 -0.16 11.62
C ALA A 126 -9.22 -0.66 12.71
N GLY A 127 -8.79 -1.67 13.49
CA GLY A 127 -9.56 -2.19 14.62
C GLY A 127 -9.79 -1.14 15.71
N LEU A 128 -8.75 -0.39 16.06
CA LEU A 128 -8.85 0.72 17.02
C LEU A 128 -9.75 1.84 16.49
N LEU A 129 -9.61 2.22 15.22
CA LEU A 129 -10.42 3.28 14.61
C LEU A 129 -11.91 2.94 14.59
N ILE A 130 -12.27 1.67 14.39
CA ILE A 130 -13.67 1.23 14.43
C ILE A 130 -14.17 1.13 15.87
N LYS A 131 -13.36 0.58 16.79
CA LYS A 131 -13.71 0.49 18.22
C LYS A 131 -13.92 1.86 18.86
N PHE A 132 -13.07 2.82 18.52
CA PHE A 132 -13.11 4.18 19.03
C PHE A 132 -13.74 5.17 18.06
N ARG A 133 -14.45 4.70 17.03
CA ARG A 133 -15.00 5.53 15.95
C ARG A 133 -15.75 6.76 16.45
N THR A 134 -16.54 6.59 17.51
CA THR A 134 -17.34 7.65 18.15
C THR A 134 -16.48 8.77 18.77
N TYR A 135 -15.25 8.46 19.20
CA TYR A 135 -14.30 9.40 19.82
C TYR A 135 -13.19 9.85 18.86
N ALA A 136 -12.82 9.02 17.89
CA ALA A 136 -11.74 9.25 16.94
C ALA A 136 -12.17 10.13 15.75
N LEU A 137 -13.41 10.01 15.27
CA LEU A 137 -13.92 10.81 14.14
C LEU A 137 -13.84 12.33 14.37
N PRO A 138 -14.18 12.87 15.55
CA PRO A 138 -13.97 14.29 15.84
C PRO A 138 -12.49 14.66 15.75
N VAL A 139 -11.60 13.91 16.40
CA VAL A 139 -10.16 14.23 16.45
C VAL A 139 -9.52 14.17 15.07
N VAL A 140 -9.81 13.14 14.28
CA VAL A 140 -9.31 13.01 12.90
C VAL A 140 -9.88 14.11 12.00
N LYS A 141 -11.17 14.46 12.16
CA LYS A 141 -11.79 15.57 11.43
C LYS A 141 -11.13 16.91 11.77
N TRP A 142 -10.91 17.20 13.05
CA TRP A 142 -10.26 18.44 13.49
C TRP A 142 -8.78 18.49 13.11
N ALA A 143 -8.06 17.38 13.17
CA ALA A 143 -6.68 17.28 12.69
C ALA A 143 -6.59 17.52 11.18
N GLY A 144 -7.50 16.94 10.39
CA GLY A 144 -7.59 17.15 8.95
C GLY A 144 -7.91 18.61 8.59
N ILE A 145 -8.85 19.24 9.31
CA ILE A 145 -9.16 20.68 9.15
C ILE A 145 -7.93 21.53 9.50
N GLY A 146 -7.24 21.22 10.61
CA GLY A 146 -6.04 21.95 11.02
C GLY A 146 -4.92 21.89 9.99
N LEU A 147 -4.64 20.68 9.46
CA LEU A 147 -3.66 20.50 8.38
C LEU A 147 -4.08 21.22 7.10
N GLY A 148 -5.36 21.21 6.75
CA GLY A 148 -5.89 21.93 5.60
C GLY A 148 -5.73 23.45 5.72
N VAL A 149 -6.02 24.02 6.89
CA VAL A 149 -5.83 25.45 7.17
C VAL A 149 -4.35 25.82 7.08
N LEU A 150 -3.45 25.01 7.66
CA LEU A 150 -2.02 25.23 7.57
C LEU A 150 -1.50 25.19 6.13
N ALA A 151 -2.01 24.25 5.31
CA ALA A 151 -1.66 24.16 3.90
C ALA A 151 -2.12 25.40 3.10
N VAL A 152 -3.33 25.89 3.35
CA VAL A 152 -3.85 27.12 2.72
C VAL A 152 -3.05 28.35 3.15
N LEU A 153 -2.76 28.50 4.44
CA LEU A 153 -1.93 29.59 4.95
C LEU A 153 -0.53 29.57 4.34
N TRP A 154 0.10 28.40 4.26
CA TRP A 154 1.40 28.25 3.62
C TRP A 154 1.35 28.61 2.13
N MET A 155 0.29 28.22 1.42
CA MET A 155 0.09 28.58 0.02
C MET A 155 -0.08 30.10 -0.17
N LEU A 156 -0.85 30.77 0.70
CA LEU A 156 -1.04 32.22 0.69
C LEU A 156 0.26 32.98 0.99
N ILE A 157 1.05 32.52 1.96
CA ILE A 157 2.37 33.10 2.27
C ILE A 157 3.28 33.03 1.03
N ASN A 158 3.33 31.87 0.36
CA ASN A 158 4.14 31.71 -0.86
C ASN A 158 3.67 32.58 -2.02
N LEU A 159 2.35 32.80 -2.15
CA LEU A 159 1.80 33.69 -3.17
C LEU A 159 2.17 35.16 -2.90
N ILE A 160 2.08 35.62 -1.66
CA ILE A 160 2.47 36.98 -1.26
C ILE A 160 3.99 37.17 -1.42
N ALA A 161 4.78 36.17 -1.05
CA ALA A 161 6.24 36.23 -1.18
C ALA A 161 6.71 36.34 -2.64
N LYS A 162 5.94 35.78 -3.59
CA LYS A 162 6.21 35.89 -5.04
C LYS A 162 5.65 37.16 -5.68
N ALA A 163 4.79 37.91 -4.98
CA ALA A 163 4.19 39.16 -5.46
C ALA A 163 5.00 40.42 -5.08
N LYS A 164 6.10 40.24 -4.34
CA LYS A 164 7.15 41.25 -4.14
C LYS A 164 8.32 40.97 -5.08
#